data_AF-A0A934FQX8-F1
#
_entry.id   AF-A0A934FQX8-F1
#
_cell.length_a   1.000
_cell.length_b   1.000
_cell.length_c   1.000
_cell.angle_alpha   90.00
_cell.angle_beta   90.00
_cell.angle_gamma   90.00
#
_symmetry.space_group_name_H-M   'P 1'
#
loop_
_entity.id
_entity.type
_entity.pdbx_description
1 polymer ?
#
loop_
_entity_poly.entity_id
_entity_poly.type
_entity_poly.pdbx_seq_one_letter_code
_entity_poly.pdbx_strand_id
1 'polypeptide(L)'
;VDEARFPAVPLAYEVLARGGDAGATLNAADEVATAAFLAGRIPFPAITETVTRVVRDRDPSPIANLDDARRADRAARDATENLLAAPVAGPRPPRPGVS
;
A
#
# COMPACT_ATOMS: atom_id res chain seq x y z
N VAL A 1 5.95 -17.23 -11.44
CA VAL A 1 6.41 -15.82 -11.36
C VAL A 1 7.46 -15.76 -10.27
N ASP A 2 8.52 -14.96 -10.41
CA ASP A 2 9.52 -14.77 -9.36
C ASP A 2 8.98 -13.76 -8.33
N GLU A 3 8.56 -14.27 -7.18
CA GLU A 3 7.96 -13.47 -6.10
C GLU A 3 8.98 -12.57 -5.39
N ALA A 4 10.27 -12.91 -5.42
CA ALA A 4 11.33 -12.08 -4.86
C ALA A 4 11.59 -10.85 -5.75
N ARG A 5 11.39 -10.99 -7.07
CA ARG A 5 11.49 -9.88 -8.03
C ARG A 5 10.23 -9.02 -8.10
N PHE A 6 9.06 -9.60 -7.82
CA PHE A 6 7.75 -8.93 -7.95
C PHE A 6 6.90 -9.11 -6.68
N PRO A 7 7.22 -8.39 -5.59
CA PRO A 7 6.52 -8.54 -4.29
C PRO A 7 5.03 -8.15 -4.33
N ALA A 8 4.59 -7.41 -5.35
CA ALA A 8 3.18 -7.07 -5.56
C ALA A 8 2.32 -8.29 -6.00
N VAL A 9 2.93 -9.33 -6.57
CA VAL A 9 2.20 -10.49 -7.12
C VAL A 9 1.58 -11.35 -6.02
N PRO A 10 2.31 -11.74 -4.95
CA PRO A 10 1.70 -12.43 -3.81
C PRO A 10 0.55 -11.63 -3.18
N LEU A 11 0.69 -10.31 -3.08
CA LEU A 11 -0.34 -9.44 -2.51
C LEU A 11 -1.62 -9.42 -3.35
N ALA A 12 -1.49 -9.41 -4.68
CA ALA A 12 -2.65 -9.49 -5.58
C ALA A 12 -3.44 -10.81 -5.39
N TYR A 13 -2.74 -11.94 -5.25
CA TYR A 13 -3.40 -13.22 -4.97
C TYR A 13 -4.06 -13.23 -3.58
N GLU A 14 -3.41 -12.66 -2.56
CA GLU A 14 -3.97 -12.51 -1.22
C GLU A 14 -5.28 -11.72 -1.26
N VAL A 15 -5.29 -10.58 -1.97
CA VAL A 15 -6.46 -9.71 -2.13
C VAL A 15 -7.60 -10.41 -2.85
N LEU A 16 -7.31 -11.17 -3.91
CA LEU A 16 -8.31 -11.97 -4.61
C LEU A 16 -8.92 -13.05 -3.71
N ALA A 17 -8.10 -13.73 -2.90
CA ALA A 17 -8.56 -14.75 -1.96
C ALA A 17 -9.41 -14.16 -0.82
N ARG A 18 -9.07 -12.95 -0.37
CA ARG A 18 -9.79 -12.22 0.69
C ARG A 18 -11.14 -11.68 0.22
N GLY A 19 -11.26 -11.32 -1.06
CA GLY A 19 -12.51 -10.86 -1.65
C GLY A 19 -13.06 -9.57 -1.02
N GLY A 20 -14.37 -9.35 -1.16
CA GLY A 20 -15.03 -8.14 -0.63
C GLY A 20 -14.42 -6.86 -1.19
N ASP A 21 -14.12 -5.91 -0.32
CA ASP A 21 -13.51 -4.62 -0.64
C ASP A 21 -11.97 -4.59 -0.60
N ALA A 22 -11.32 -5.75 -0.46
CA ALA A 22 -9.85 -5.84 -0.46
C ALA A 22 -9.23 -5.27 -1.74
N GLY A 23 -9.88 -5.49 -2.89
CA GLY A 23 -9.42 -4.95 -4.18
C GLY A 23 -9.48 -3.42 -4.25
N ALA A 24 -10.58 -2.84 -3.76
CA ALA A 24 -10.72 -1.39 -3.67
C ALA A 24 -9.68 -0.79 -2.71
N THR A 25 -9.42 -1.47 -1.60
CA THR A 25 -8.40 -1.08 -0.62
C THR A 25 -7.00 -1.08 -1.24
N LEU A 26 -6.63 -2.16 -1.95
CA LEU A 26 -5.34 -2.26 -2.63
C LEU A 26 -5.16 -1.15 -3.67
N ASN A 27 -6.16 -0.94 -4.54
CA ASN A 27 -6.06 0.04 -5.61
C ASN A 27 -5.90 1.46 -5.05
N ALA A 28 -6.72 1.82 -4.06
CA ALA A 28 -6.67 3.14 -3.45
C ALA A 28 -5.32 3.40 -2.73
N ALA A 29 -4.80 2.40 -2.03
CA ALA A 29 -3.51 2.51 -1.36
C ALA A 29 -2.35 2.67 -2.36
N ASP A 30 -2.37 1.93 -3.47
CA ASP A 30 -1.35 1.99 -4.51
C ASP A 30 -1.30 3.35 -5.21
N GLU A 31 -2.47 3.92 -5.53
CA GLU A 31 -2.57 5.26 -6.12
C GLU A 31 -1.97 6.34 -5.20
N VAL A 32 -2.28 6.30 -3.90
CA VAL A 32 -1.76 7.27 -2.92
C VAL A 32 -0.25 7.10 -2.71
N ALA A 33 0.21 5.86 -2.56
CA ALA A 33 1.64 5.57 -2.36
C ALA A 33 2.47 5.92 -3.61
N THR A 34 1.96 5.60 -4.80
CA THR A 34 2.59 6.00 -6.07
C THR A 34 2.64 7.51 -6.22
N ALA A 35 1.55 8.22 -5.90
CA ALA A 35 1.54 9.68 -5.92
C ALA A 35 2.56 10.27 -4.93
N ALA A 36 2.70 9.68 -3.74
CA ALA A 36 3.72 10.08 -2.77
C ALA A 36 5.15 9.87 -3.27
N PHE A 37 5.41 8.74 -3.95
CA PHE A 37 6.70 8.47 -4.58
C PHE A 37 7.02 9.48 -5.69
N LEU A 38 6.06 9.73 -6.60
CA LEU A 38 6.21 10.71 -7.68
C LEU A 38 6.42 12.13 -7.16
N ALA A 39 5.86 12.46 -5.98
CA ALA A 39 6.09 13.72 -5.28
C ALA A 39 7.40 13.76 -4.46
N GLY A 40 8.22 12.70 -4.48
CA GLY A 40 9.47 12.62 -3.73
C GLY A 40 9.32 12.48 -2.21
N ARG A 41 8.12 12.14 -1.71
CA ARG A 41 7.86 11.97 -0.28
C ARG A 41 8.38 10.65 0.28
N ILE A 42 8.41 9.59 -0.55
CA ILE A 42 8.86 8.25 -0.18
C ILE A 42 9.78 7.64 -1.24
N PRO A 43 10.69 6.71 -0.86
CA PRO A 43 11.47 5.94 -1.83
C PRO A 43 10.61 4.84 -2.50
N PHE A 44 11.04 4.36 -3.68
CA PHE A 44 10.30 3.35 -4.46
C PHE A 44 9.90 2.08 -3.68
N PRO A 45 10.77 1.45 -2.84
CA PRO A 45 10.39 0.25 -2.08
C PRO A 45 9.25 0.48 -1.09
N ALA A 46 9.12 1.72 -0.58
CA ALA A 46 8.10 2.07 0.40
C ALA A 46 6.69 2.05 -0.20
N ILE A 47 6.53 2.05 -1.54
CA ILE A 47 5.23 1.88 -2.19
C ILE A 47 4.65 0.53 -1.78
N THR A 48 5.34 -0.57 -2.13
CA THR A 48 4.86 -1.93 -1.86
C THR A 48 4.72 -2.20 -0.36
N GLU A 49 5.64 -1.69 0.47
CA GLU A 49 5.56 -1.83 1.93
C GLU A 49 4.30 -1.15 2.49
N THR A 50 4.01 0.08 2.06
CA THR A 50 2.84 0.86 2.48
C THR A 50 1.54 0.18 2.04
N VAL A 51 1.45 -0.19 0.75
CA VAL A 51 0.26 -0.85 0.19
C VAL A 51 -0.01 -2.18 0.91
N THR A 52 1.02 -2.99 1.11
CA THR A 52 0.91 -4.28 1.82
C THR A 52 0.36 -4.07 3.22
N ARG A 53 0.87 -3.07 3.94
CA ARG A 53 0.44 -2.79 5.31
C ARG A 53 -1.01 -2.31 5.37
N VAL A 54 -1.40 -1.38 4.50
CA VAL A 54 -2.80 -0.89 4.45
C VAL A 54 -3.78 -2.01 4.12
N VAL A 55 -3.42 -2.91 3.20
CA VAL A 55 -4.25 -4.07 2.84
C VAL A 55 -4.34 -5.06 4.01
N ARG A 56 -3.25 -5.33 4.72
CA ARG A 56 -3.21 -6.32 5.82
C ARG A 56 -3.79 -5.82 7.15
N ASP A 57 -3.73 -4.51 7.41
CA ASP A 57 -4.22 -3.91 8.65
C ASP A 57 -5.77 -3.73 8.66
N ARG A 58 -6.45 -4.04 7.54
CA ARG A 58 -7.90 -3.88 7.38
C ARG A 58 -8.57 -5.19 7.05
N ASP A 59 -9.58 -5.61 7.80
CA ASP A 59 -10.41 -6.75 7.40
C ASP A 59 -11.34 -6.38 6.24
N PRO A 60 -11.44 -7.23 5.20
CA PRO A 60 -12.29 -6.94 4.06
C PRO A 60 -13.76 -7.02 4.44
N SER A 61 -14.56 -6.10 3.91
CA SER A 61 -16.01 -6.08 4.07
C SER A 61 -16.72 -6.49 2.77
N PRO A 62 -17.92 -7.10 2.84
CA PRO A 62 -18.73 -7.34 1.65
C PRO A 62 -19.07 -6.04 0.91
N ILE A 63 -19.08 -6.10 -0.42
CA ILE A 63 -19.55 -5.02 -1.29
C ILE A 63 -20.92 -5.40 -1.84
N ALA A 64 -21.95 -4.61 -1.54
CA ALA A 64 -23.29 -4.78 -2.10
C ALA A 64 -23.63 -3.72 -3.16
N ASN A 65 -22.97 -2.56 -3.11
CA ASN A 65 -23.20 -1.45 -4.03
C ASN A 65 -21.94 -0.59 -4.22
N LEU A 66 -22.03 0.40 -5.11
CA LEU A 66 -20.92 1.30 -5.42
C LEU A 66 -20.47 2.14 -4.20
N ASP A 67 -21.38 2.49 -3.30
CA ASP A 67 -21.04 3.32 -2.15
C ASP A 67 -20.21 2.55 -1.11
N ASP A 68 -20.37 1.22 -1.04
CA ASP A 68 -19.48 0.35 -0.26
C ASP A 68 -18.04 0.40 -0.79
N ALA A 69 -17.86 0.27 -2.10
CA ALA A 69 -16.55 0.37 -2.74
C ALA A 69 -15.93 1.76 -2.53
N ARG A 70 -16.73 2.83 -2.63
CA ARG A 70 -16.26 4.21 -2.37
C ARG A 70 -15.89 4.45 -0.91
N ARG A 71 -16.58 3.81 0.03
CA ARG A 71 -16.25 3.88 1.46
C ARG A 71 -14.91 3.19 1.73
N ALA A 72 -14.69 2.03 1.13
CA ALA A 72 -13.42 1.32 1.22
C ALA A 72 -12.27 2.12 0.61
N ASP A 73 -12.45 2.70 -0.58
CA ASP A 73 -11.47 3.58 -1.23
C ASP A 73 -11.08 4.74 -0.31
N ARG A 74 -12.04 5.53 0.18
CA ARG A 74 -11.75 6.67 1.08
C ARG A 74 -10.99 6.22 2.32
N ALA A 75 -11.46 5.16 2.97
CA ALA A 75 -10.84 4.68 4.19
C ALA A 75 -9.42 4.13 3.96
N ALA A 76 -9.15 3.56 2.78
CA ALA A 76 -7.81 3.15 2.38
C ALA A 76 -6.91 4.36 2.13
N ARG A 77 -7.40 5.40 1.42
CA ARG A 77 -6.63 6.65 1.21
C ARG A 77 -6.25 7.31 2.53
N ASP A 78 -7.21 7.44 3.45
CA ASP A 78 -6.97 8.01 4.77
C ASP A 78 -5.94 7.18 5.56
N ALA A 79 -6.05 5.85 5.52
CA ALA A 79 -5.10 4.95 6.18
C ALA A 79 -3.68 5.08 5.56
N THR A 80 -3.58 5.16 4.24
CA THR A 80 -2.32 5.34 3.53
C THR A 80 -1.67 6.67 3.89
N GLU A 81 -2.38 7.80 3.81
CA GLU A 81 -1.80 9.10 4.16
C GLU A 81 -1.40 9.18 5.64
N ASN A 82 -2.19 8.59 6.56
CA ASN A 82 -1.80 8.49 7.97
C ASN A 82 -0.51 7.70 8.16
N LEU A 83 -0.33 6.61 7.41
CA LEU A 83 0.87 5.79 7.47
C LEU A 83 2.10 6.51 6.91
N LEU A 84 1.92 7.29 5.85
CA LEU A 84 2.96 8.10 5.23
C LEU A 84 3.33 9.35 6.04
N ALA A 85 2.38 9.90 6.80
CA ALA A 85 2.59 11.04 7.69
C ALA A 85 3.31 10.64 8.99
N ALA A 86 3.18 9.39 9.42
CA ALA A 86 3.97 8.86 10.52
C ALA A 86 5.47 8.86 10.11
N PRO A 87 6.39 9.35 10.95
CA PRO A 87 7.81 9.34 10.62
C PRO A 87 8.24 7.89 10.37
N VAL A 88 8.59 7.59 9.12
CA VAL A 88 9.15 6.30 8.73
C VAL A 88 10.42 6.14 9.57
N ALA A 89 10.49 5.09 10.39
CA ALA A 89 11.76 4.64 10.97
C ALA A 89 12.65 4.20 9.79
N GLY A 90 13.35 5.16 9.19
CA GLY A 90 14.04 4.96 7.92
C GLY A 90 15.23 4.01 8.06
N PRO A 91 15.59 3.24 7.01
CA PRO A 91 16.90 2.63 6.95
C PRO A 91 17.95 3.73 6.91
N ARG A 92 18.93 3.63 7.80
CA ARG A 92 20.07 4.54 7.91
C ARG A 92 20.78 4.65 6.54
N PRO A 93 21.15 5.87 6.07
CA PRO A 93 21.90 5.99 4.83
C PRO A 93 23.24 5.25 4.93
N PRO A 94 23.74 4.65 3.82
CA PRO A 94 25.07 4.05 3.82
C PRO A 94 26.10 5.12 4.19
N ARG A 95 27.08 4.75 5.05
CA ARG A 95 28.19 5.66 5.37
C ARG A 95 28.89 6.01 4.06
N PRO A 96 29.29 7.27 3.82
CA PRO A 96 30.22 7.56 2.74
C PRO A 96 31.47 6.72 3.01
N GLY A 97 31.76 5.79 2.09
CA GLY A 97 33.02 5.07 2.08
C GLY A 97 34.12 6.09 1.92
N VAL A 98 34.98 6.16 2.92
CA VAL A 98 36.29 6.80 2.85
C VAL A 98 37.10 6.09 1.78
N SER A 99 37.55 6.88 0.79
CA SER A 99 38.55 6.68 -0.27
C SER A 99 38.73 5.29 -0.89
#